data_AF-A0A7J7UK01-F1
#
_entry.id   AF-A0A7J7UK01-F1
#
_cell.length_a   1.000
_cell.length_b   1.000
_cell.length_c   1.000
_cell.angle_alpha   90.00
_cell.angle_beta   90.00
_cell.angle_gamma   90.00
#
_symmetry.space_group_name_H-M   'P 1'
#
loop_
_entity.id
_entity.type
_entity.pdbx_description
1 polymer ?
#
loop_
_entity_poly.entity_id
_entity_poly.type
_entity_poly.pdbx_seq_one_letter_code
_entity_poly.pdbx_strand_id
1 'polypeptide(L)'
;MQGLKELKESLSEVEEKYKKAMVSNAQLDNEKNNLIYQVDTLKDVIEEQEEQMAEFCRENAEKSKELERQKHMCSVLQHKMNELKEGLRQRDELIEALEKQKEYIACLRNERDTLREELADLKETVKTGEKHGLVIIPDGTPNGDVNHEPVVGAITVVSQEAAQVLESAGEGPLDVRLRKLAGEKEELLSQIRKLKLQLEEERQKFSRNDGTAGDLAGLQNGSDLQFIEMQRDANRQISEYKFKLSKAEQDVTTMEQSINRLEGQVLRYKTAAENAEKVEDELKAEKRKLQRELRTALDKIEEMEMTNSHLAKRLEKMKANRTALLAQQ
;
A
#
# COMPACT_ATOMS: atom_id res chain seq x y z
N MET A 1 -28.87 88.03 73.10
CA MET A 1 -28.20 88.29 71.80
C MET A 1 -27.18 87.19 71.44
N GLN A 2 -26.37 86.69 72.37
CA GLN A 2 -25.35 85.63 72.14
C GLN A 2 -25.93 84.32 71.55
N GLY A 3 -26.91 83.70 72.21
CA GLY A 3 -27.43 82.38 71.80
C GLY A 3 -28.14 82.35 70.44
N LEU A 4 -28.68 83.48 69.98
CA LEU A 4 -29.32 83.58 68.66
C LEU A 4 -28.29 83.61 67.53
N LYS A 5 -27.06 84.06 67.83
CA LYS A 5 -25.93 84.06 66.91
C LYS A 5 -25.33 82.67 66.77
N GLU A 6 -25.14 81.96 67.89
CA GLU A 6 -24.71 80.55 67.92
C GLU A 6 -25.68 79.62 67.19
N LEU A 7 -27.00 79.84 67.37
CA LEU A 7 -28.02 79.06 66.66
C LEU A 7 -27.96 79.26 65.14
N LYS A 8 -27.68 80.49 64.68
CA LYS A 8 -27.50 80.82 63.27
C LYS A 8 -26.22 80.19 62.69
N GLU A 9 -25.14 80.21 63.45
CA GLU A 9 -23.87 79.58 63.05
C GLU A 9 -24.03 78.05 62.95
N SER A 10 -24.68 77.41 63.93
CA SER A 10 -25.00 75.98 63.91
C SER A 10 -25.91 75.60 62.73
N LEU A 11 -26.95 76.40 62.46
CA LEU A 11 -27.83 76.20 61.31
C LEU A 11 -27.04 76.26 60.00
N SER A 12 -26.19 77.29 59.83
CA SER A 12 -25.34 77.44 58.65
C SER A 12 -24.37 76.26 58.47
N GLU A 13 -23.83 75.71 59.56
CA GLU A 13 -22.90 74.59 59.51
C GLU A 13 -23.61 73.28 59.10
N VAL A 14 -24.84 73.06 59.59
CA VAL A 14 -25.67 71.93 59.20
C VAL A 14 -26.10 72.05 57.73
N GLU A 15 -26.46 73.25 57.27
CA GLU A 15 -26.79 73.50 55.86
C GLU A 15 -25.61 73.22 54.92
N GLU A 16 -24.39 73.58 55.32
CA GLU A 16 -23.19 73.31 54.52
C GLU A 16 -22.87 71.80 54.48
N LYS A 17 -23.01 71.09 55.62
CA LYS A 17 -22.87 69.63 55.68
C LYS A 17 -23.91 68.93 54.81
N TYR A 18 -25.17 69.38 54.85
CA TYR A 18 -26.23 68.84 53.99
C TYR A 18 -25.91 69.04 52.51
N LYS A 19 -25.45 70.23 52.11
CA LYS A 19 -25.01 70.48 50.72
C LYS A 19 -23.88 69.55 50.28
N LYS A 20 -22.85 69.35 51.12
CA LYS A 20 -21.75 68.42 50.83
C LYS A 20 -22.24 66.98 50.69
N ALA A 21 -23.13 66.53 51.59
CA ALA A 21 -23.72 65.21 51.51
C ALA A 21 -24.54 65.03 50.22
N MET A 22 -25.31 66.04 49.81
CA MET A 22 -26.11 65.98 48.58
C MET A 22 -25.23 65.87 47.33
N VAL A 23 -24.13 66.63 47.27
CA VAL A 23 -23.15 66.55 46.17
C VAL A 23 -22.46 65.19 46.15
N SER A 24 -22.05 64.68 47.30
CA SER A 24 -21.44 63.36 47.42
C SER A 24 -22.41 62.24 47.00
N ASN A 25 -23.69 62.34 47.37
CA ASN A 25 -24.69 61.35 47.00
C ASN A 25 -24.93 61.32 45.49
N ALA A 26 -24.98 62.50 44.85
CA ALA A 26 -25.08 62.59 43.39
C ALA A 26 -23.85 62.02 42.67
N GLN A 27 -22.65 62.20 43.24
CA GLN A 27 -21.43 61.57 42.71
C GLN A 27 -21.49 60.04 42.83
N LEU A 28 -21.90 59.53 43.99
CA LEU A 28 -22.06 58.08 44.22
C LEU A 28 -23.11 57.46 43.29
N ASP A 29 -24.23 58.14 43.02
CA ASP A 29 -25.23 57.65 42.07
C ASP A 29 -24.68 57.57 40.64
N ASN A 30 -23.86 58.55 40.22
CA ASN A 30 -23.18 58.49 38.92
C ASN A 30 -22.16 57.36 38.85
N GLU A 31 -21.34 57.19 39.88
CA GLU A 31 -20.37 56.09 39.97
C GLU A 31 -21.07 54.72 39.96
N LYS A 32 -22.17 54.59 40.72
CA LYS A 32 -23.01 53.39 40.73
C LYS A 32 -23.55 53.08 39.35
N ASN A 33 -24.10 54.06 38.64
CA ASN A 33 -24.63 53.86 37.29
C ASN A 33 -23.51 53.45 36.31
N ASN A 34 -22.34 54.09 36.39
CA ASN A 34 -21.18 53.72 35.57
C ASN A 34 -20.73 52.28 35.84
N LEU A 35 -20.69 51.86 37.11
CA LEU A 35 -20.34 50.49 37.49
C LEU A 35 -21.37 49.47 37.00
N ILE A 36 -22.67 49.81 37.04
CA ILE A 36 -23.73 48.95 36.49
C ILE A 36 -23.50 48.71 35.00
N TYR A 37 -23.26 49.77 34.22
CA TYR A 37 -22.98 49.61 32.79
C TYR A 37 -21.73 48.77 32.52
N GLN A 38 -20.65 48.99 33.29
CA GLN A 38 -19.44 48.16 33.15
C GLN A 38 -19.70 46.69 33.47
N VAL A 39 -20.47 46.40 34.52
CA VAL A 39 -20.82 45.03 34.88
C VAL A 39 -21.63 44.37 33.76
N ASP A 40 -22.58 45.07 33.17
CA ASP A 40 -23.40 44.49 32.10
C ASP A 40 -22.59 44.26 30.82
N THR A 41 -21.71 45.19 30.43
CA THR A 41 -20.77 44.96 29.31
C THR A 41 -19.83 43.77 29.59
N LEU A 42 -19.35 43.62 30.82
CA LEU A 42 -18.49 42.50 31.17
C LEU A 42 -19.24 41.16 31.15
N LYS A 43 -20.53 41.13 31.49
CA LYS A 43 -21.35 39.92 31.34
C LYS A 43 -21.50 39.52 29.89
N ASP A 44 -21.79 40.47 29.00
CA ASP A 44 -21.91 40.21 27.56
C ASP A 44 -20.60 39.61 27.00
N VAL A 45 -19.45 40.15 27.42
CA VAL A 45 -18.13 39.62 27.03
C VAL A 45 -17.89 38.21 27.60
N ILE A 46 -18.32 37.93 28.84
CA ILE A 46 -18.20 36.59 29.42
C ILE A 46 -19.07 35.59 28.66
N GLU A 47 -20.31 35.94 28.34
CA GLU A 47 -21.21 35.08 27.55
C GLU A 47 -20.61 34.76 26.17
N GLU A 48 -20.07 35.76 25.47
CA GLU A 48 -19.40 35.55 24.18
C GLU A 48 -18.18 34.62 24.31
N GLN A 49 -17.39 34.78 25.36
CA GLN A 49 -16.24 33.90 25.62
C GLN A 49 -16.67 32.46 25.94
N GLU A 50 -17.76 32.28 26.69
CA GLU A 50 -18.31 30.95 26.99
C GLU A 50 -18.80 30.25 25.72
N GLU A 51 -19.46 30.97 24.81
CA GLU A 51 -19.87 30.43 23.51
C GLU A 51 -18.67 30.01 22.65
N GLN A 52 -17.65 30.87 22.56
CA GLN A 52 -16.41 30.55 21.84
C GLN A 52 -15.70 29.32 22.44
N MET A 53 -15.64 29.21 23.76
CA MET A 53 -15.08 28.05 24.45
C MET A 53 -15.88 26.77 24.15
N ALA A 54 -17.21 26.85 24.11
CA ALA A 54 -18.08 25.72 23.78
C ALA A 54 -17.91 25.27 22.32
N GLU A 55 -17.73 26.20 21.38
CA GLU A 55 -17.37 25.90 19.99
C GLU A 55 -16.02 25.21 19.88
N PHE A 56 -14.99 25.76 20.53
CA PHE A 56 -13.66 25.18 20.51
C PHE A 56 -13.64 23.75 21.09
N CYS A 57 -14.40 23.52 22.17
CA CYS A 57 -14.58 22.19 22.74
C CYS A 57 -15.23 21.20 21.76
N ARG A 58 -16.26 21.64 21.02
CA ARG A 58 -16.92 20.82 19.99
C ARG A 58 -15.97 20.48 18.85
N GLU A 59 -15.25 21.46 18.31
CA GLU A 59 -14.30 21.26 17.22
C GLU A 59 -13.16 20.31 17.65
N ASN A 60 -12.64 20.46 18.87
CA ASN A 60 -11.60 19.58 19.39
C ASN A 60 -12.09 18.14 19.57
N ALA A 61 -13.36 17.95 19.98
CA ALA A 61 -13.96 16.63 20.07
C ALA A 61 -14.13 15.97 18.68
N GLU A 62 -14.49 16.74 17.66
CA GLU A 62 -14.55 16.25 16.27
C GLU A 62 -13.17 15.86 15.74
N LYS A 63 -12.17 16.73 15.91
CA LYS A 63 -10.77 16.44 15.53
C LYS A 63 -10.23 15.20 16.24
N SER A 64 -10.57 15.01 17.52
CA SER A 64 -10.19 13.82 18.28
C SER A 64 -10.81 12.54 17.71
N LYS A 65 -12.08 12.58 17.29
CA LYS A 65 -12.75 11.44 16.64
C LYS A 65 -12.11 11.11 15.29
N GLU A 66 -11.79 12.12 14.49
CA GLU A 66 -11.11 11.91 13.21
C GLU A 66 -9.71 11.33 13.39
N LEU A 67 -8.95 11.80 14.38
CA LEU A 67 -7.65 11.22 14.73
C LEU A 67 -7.75 9.73 15.05
N GLU A 68 -8.76 9.32 15.84
CA GLU A 68 -8.96 7.90 16.15
C GLU A 68 -9.37 7.07 14.92
N ARG A 69 -10.17 7.62 13.99
CA ARG A 69 -10.43 6.96 12.70
C ARG A 69 -9.15 6.76 11.89
N GLN A 70 -8.31 7.79 11.82
CA GLN A 70 -7.05 7.72 11.07
C GLN A 70 -6.06 6.74 11.69
N LYS A 71 -5.95 6.68 13.03
CA LYS A 71 -5.17 5.66 13.72
C LYS A 71 -5.65 4.25 13.40
N HIS A 72 -6.97 4.03 13.40
CA HIS A 72 -7.53 2.74 13.04
C HIS A 72 -7.19 2.35 11.59
N MET A 73 -7.33 3.28 10.64
CA MET A 73 -6.96 3.06 9.24
C MET A 73 -5.48 2.71 9.09
N CYS A 74 -4.60 3.45 9.76
CA CYS A 74 -3.16 3.15 9.76
C CYS A 74 -2.87 1.75 10.30
N SER A 75 -3.55 1.32 11.35
CA SER A 75 -3.40 -0.04 11.90
C SER A 75 -3.81 -1.11 10.89
N VAL A 76 -4.94 -0.92 10.19
CA VAL A 76 -5.40 -1.83 9.14
C VAL A 76 -4.41 -1.90 7.98
N LEU A 77 -3.90 -0.75 7.52
CA LEU A 77 -2.91 -0.70 6.45
C LEU A 77 -1.58 -1.35 6.87
N GLN A 78 -1.16 -1.17 8.12
CA GLN A 78 0.02 -1.81 8.69
C GLN A 78 -0.13 -3.33 8.71
N HIS A 79 -1.30 -3.84 9.12
CA HIS A 79 -1.59 -5.28 9.05
C HIS A 79 -1.50 -5.78 7.61
N LYS A 80 -2.10 -5.04 6.65
CA LYS A 80 -2.08 -5.43 5.25
C LYS A 80 -0.67 -5.44 4.65
N MET A 81 0.15 -4.46 5.01
CA MET A 81 1.55 -4.43 4.62
C MET A 81 2.30 -5.65 5.15
N ASN A 82 2.07 -6.03 6.40
CA ASN A 82 2.72 -7.20 6.99
C ASN A 82 2.31 -8.51 6.30
N GLU A 83 1.02 -8.69 5.97
CA GLU A 83 0.56 -9.84 5.17
C GLU A 83 1.27 -9.92 3.81
N LEU A 84 1.36 -8.79 3.10
CA LEU A 84 2.01 -8.74 1.79
C LEU A 84 3.52 -9.00 1.88
N LYS A 85 4.18 -8.51 2.94
CA LYS A 85 5.59 -8.82 3.21
C LYS A 85 5.81 -10.30 3.49
N GLU A 86 4.93 -10.94 4.25
CA GLU A 86 5.02 -12.38 4.50
C GLU A 86 4.81 -13.19 3.21
N GLY A 87 3.84 -12.80 2.38
CA GLY A 87 3.62 -13.42 1.07
C GLY A 87 4.77 -13.19 0.08
N LEU A 88 5.52 -12.09 0.20
CA LEU A 88 6.78 -11.89 -0.52
C LEU A 88 7.84 -12.89 -0.03
N ARG A 89 8.05 -12.98 1.29
CA ARG A 89 9.04 -13.89 1.88
C ARG A 89 8.81 -15.35 1.48
N GLN A 90 7.56 -15.80 1.52
CA GLN A 90 7.17 -17.15 1.09
C GLN A 90 7.48 -17.42 -0.39
N ARG A 91 7.31 -16.40 -1.25
CA ARG A 91 7.66 -16.53 -2.67
C ARG A 91 9.17 -16.62 -2.87
N ASP A 92 9.95 -15.81 -2.15
CA ASP A 92 11.40 -15.83 -2.24
C ASP A 92 11.96 -17.19 -1.76
N GLU A 93 11.43 -17.75 -0.67
CA GLU A 93 11.76 -19.10 -0.19
C GLU A 93 11.47 -20.19 -1.24
N LEU A 94 10.33 -20.09 -1.94
CA LEU A 94 9.97 -21.03 -3.00
C LEU A 94 10.89 -20.90 -4.22
N ILE A 95 11.27 -19.68 -4.60
CA ILE A 95 12.23 -19.44 -5.68
C ILE A 95 13.57 -20.11 -5.36
N GLU A 96 14.09 -19.90 -4.14
CA GLU A 96 15.36 -20.51 -3.71
C GLU A 96 15.29 -22.05 -3.73
N ALA A 97 14.17 -22.63 -3.30
CA ALA A 97 13.97 -24.08 -3.36
C ALA A 97 13.96 -24.62 -4.80
N LEU A 98 13.32 -23.90 -5.73
CA LEU A 98 13.30 -24.25 -7.15
C LEU A 98 14.69 -24.12 -7.80
N GLU A 99 15.48 -23.14 -7.40
CA GLU A 99 16.86 -22.97 -7.86
C GLU A 99 17.73 -24.16 -7.41
N LYS A 100 17.68 -24.54 -6.13
CA LYS A 100 18.36 -25.74 -5.62
C LYS A 100 17.92 -27.02 -6.35
N GLN A 101 16.63 -27.15 -6.64
CA GLN A 101 16.12 -28.29 -7.40
C GLN A 101 16.67 -28.33 -8.83
N LYS A 102 16.77 -27.17 -9.50
CA LYS A 102 17.37 -27.08 -10.84
C LYS A 102 18.84 -27.49 -10.82
N GLU A 103 19.61 -27.05 -9.83
CA GLU A 103 21.02 -27.44 -9.66
C GLU A 103 21.16 -28.95 -9.46
N TYR A 104 20.33 -29.54 -8.59
CA TYR A 104 20.32 -30.98 -8.37
C TYR A 104 19.99 -31.77 -9.65
N ILE A 105 18.99 -31.34 -10.41
CA ILE A 105 18.65 -31.95 -11.70
C ILE A 105 19.80 -31.82 -12.72
N ALA A 106 20.54 -30.70 -12.70
CA ALA A 106 21.70 -30.51 -13.56
C ALA A 106 22.83 -31.52 -13.21
N CYS A 107 23.10 -31.75 -11.93
CA CYS A 107 24.07 -32.77 -11.49
C CYS A 107 23.69 -34.18 -11.96
N LEU A 108 22.43 -34.59 -11.78
CA LEU A 108 21.93 -35.89 -12.25
C LEU A 108 22.01 -36.02 -13.77
N ARG A 109 21.76 -34.92 -14.49
CA ARG A 109 21.88 -34.90 -15.96
C ARG A 109 23.33 -35.15 -16.39
N ASN A 110 24.28 -34.48 -15.73
CA ASN A 110 25.71 -34.68 -16.00
C ASN A 110 26.11 -36.13 -15.74
N GLU A 111 25.80 -36.69 -14.57
CA GLU A 111 26.12 -38.10 -14.23
C GLU A 111 25.52 -39.10 -15.24
N ARG A 112 24.27 -38.89 -15.64
CA ARG A 112 23.62 -39.70 -16.69
C ARG A 112 24.38 -39.62 -18.00
N ASP A 113 24.86 -38.44 -18.37
CA ASP A 113 25.57 -38.24 -19.64
C ASP A 113 26.96 -38.89 -19.59
N THR A 114 27.68 -38.82 -18.47
CA THR A 114 28.93 -39.59 -18.26
C THR A 114 28.69 -41.10 -18.34
N LEU A 115 27.67 -41.62 -17.66
CA LEU A 115 27.34 -43.05 -17.72
C LEU A 115 26.96 -43.52 -19.13
N ARG A 116 26.35 -42.64 -19.94
CA ARG A 116 26.06 -42.93 -21.35
C ARG A 116 27.31 -43.02 -22.20
N GLU A 117 28.30 -42.16 -21.96
CA GLU A 117 29.60 -42.20 -22.62
C GLU A 117 30.35 -43.49 -22.24
N GLU A 118 30.45 -43.81 -20.95
CA GLU A 118 31.08 -45.05 -20.47
C GLU A 118 30.42 -46.31 -21.05
N LEU A 119 29.08 -46.34 -21.14
CA LEU A 119 28.34 -47.43 -21.78
C LEU A 119 28.62 -47.54 -23.29
N ALA A 120 28.83 -46.41 -23.97
CA ALA A 120 29.19 -46.40 -25.38
C ALA A 120 30.59 -47.00 -25.60
N ASP A 121 31.57 -46.59 -24.78
CA ASP A 121 32.94 -47.11 -24.80
C ASP A 121 32.97 -48.62 -24.50
N LEU A 122 32.24 -49.08 -23.47
CA LEU A 122 32.16 -50.50 -23.14
C LEU A 122 31.51 -51.31 -24.28
N LYS A 123 30.50 -50.76 -24.94
CA LYS A 123 29.86 -51.41 -26.09
C LYS A 123 30.80 -51.48 -27.30
N GLU A 124 31.68 -50.50 -27.47
CA GLU A 124 32.72 -50.52 -28.49
C GLU A 124 33.83 -51.53 -28.18
N THR A 125 34.27 -51.63 -26.92
CA THR A 125 35.25 -52.65 -26.50
C THR A 125 34.71 -54.07 -26.61
N VAL A 126 33.43 -54.31 -26.31
CA VAL A 126 32.78 -55.63 -26.55
C VAL A 126 32.71 -55.97 -28.03
N LYS A 127 32.57 -54.98 -28.92
CA LYS A 127 32.60 -55.20 -30.37
C LYS A 127 34.00 -55.49 -30.91
N THR A 128 35.04 -54.93 -30.29
CA THR A 128 36.44 -55.01 -30.74
C THR A 128 37.25 -56.09 -30.01
N GLY A 129 36.78 -56.56 -28.85
CA GLY A 129 37.38 -57.65 -28.08
C GLY A 129 37.26 -59.00 -28.81
N GLU A 130 38.39 -59.68 -28.94
CA GLU A 130 38.51 -61.01 -29.54
C GLU A 130 37.54 -62.01 -28.92
N LYS A 131 36.71 -62.62 -29.79
CA LYS A 131 35.81 -63.72 -29.44
C LYS A 131 36.61 -64.93 -28.96
N HIS A 132 36.91 -64.98 -27.66
CA HIS A 132 37.33 -66.21 -27.00
C HIS A 132 36.08 -67.09 -26.85
N GLY A 133 35.85 -67.93 -27.86
CA GLY A 133 34.72 -68.84 -27.94
C GLY A 133 34.83 -69.97 -26.91
N LEU A 134 33.80 -70.11 -26.08
CA LEU A 134 33.52 -71.37 -25.38
C LEU A 134 32.85 -72.32 -26.39
N VAL A 135 33.56 -73.40 -26.70
CA VAL A 135 33.09 -74.52 -27.52
C VAL A 135 32.13 -75.37 -26.68
N ILE A 136 30.85 -75.39 -27.04
CA ILE A 136 29.93 -76.44 -26.62
C ILE A 136 30.18 -77.63 -27.54
N ILE A 137 30.69 -78.73 -26.98
CA ILE A 137 30.87 -80.02 -27.64
C ILE A 137 29.54 -80.78 -27.58
N PRO A 138 28.90 -81.12 -28.71
CA PRO A 138 27.93 -82.21 -28.76
C PRO A 138 28.69 -83.48 -29.15
N ASP A 139 28.97 -84.32 -28.16
CA ASP A 139 29.44 -85.69 -28.38
C ASP A 139 28.28 -86.56 -28.93
N GLY A 140 28.59 -87.32 -29.99
CA GLY A 140 28.17 -88.71 -30.13
C GLY A 140 26.83 -89.03 -30.83
N THR A 141 26.84 -89.05 -32.17
CA THR A 141 26.59 -90.23 -33.08
C THR A 141 25.42 -91.21 -32.82
N PRO A 142 25.07 -92.10 -33.78
CA PRO A 142 24.98 -91.99 -35.24
C PRO A 142 23.69 -92.68 -35.79
N ASN A 143 23.38 -92.46 -37.06
CA ASN A 143 22.77 -93.41 -38.02
C ASN A 143 22.33 -92.52 -39.21
N GLY A 144 23.01 -92.52 -40.35
CA GLY A 144 23.32 -93.69 -41.16
C GLY A 144 22.30 -93.71 -42.30
N ASP A 145 22.68 -93.22 -43.48
CA ASP A 145 22.70 -94.05 -44.69
C ASP A 145 23.30 -93.27 -45.86
N VAL A 146 24.16 -93.94 -46.59
CA VAL A 146 24.95 -93.44 -47.71
C VAL A 146 24.16 -93.70 -48.97
N ASN A 147 23.71 -92.65 -49.66
CA ASN A 147 23.35 -92.76 -51.06
C ASN A 147 24.01 -91.65 -51.85
N HIS A 148 25.06 -92.05 -52.57
CA HIS A 148 25.74 -91.28 -53.59
C HIS A 148 24.91 -91.46 -54.88
N GLU A 149 24.21 -90.43 -55.32
CA GLU A 149 23.72 -90.35 -56.70
C GLU A 149 24.18 -89.04 -57.35
N PRO A 150 24.96 -89.11 -58.45
CA PRO A 150 25.42 -87.94 -59.18
C PRO A 150 24.30 -87.51 -60.13
N VAL A 151 23.35 -86.70 -59.63
CA VAL A 151 22.35 -86.08 -60.50
C VAL A 151 22.92 -84.79 -61.05
N VAL A 152 23.56 -84.95 -62.22
CA VAL A 152 23.53 -84.05 -63.37
C VAL A 152 23.07 -82.64 -63.00
N GLY A 153 24.04 -81.78 -62.70
CA GLY A 153 23.80 -80.35 -62.57
C GLY A 153 23.20 -79.81 -63.86
N ALA A 154 21.88 -79.65 -63.87
CA ALA A 154 21.21 -78.82 -64.85
C ALA A 154 21.76 -77.40 -64.65
N ILE A 155 22.70 -77.00 -65.50
CA ILE A 155 23.10 -75.60 -65.64
C ILE A 155 21.90 -74.90 -66.27
N THR A 156 20.92 -74.55 -65.44
CA THR A 156 19.85 -73.64 -65.81
C THR A 156 20.43 -72.24 -65.80
N VAL A 157 20.46 -71.63 -66.98
CA VAL A 157 20.88 -70.25 -67.16
C VAL A 157 19.93 -69.40 -66.32
N VAL A 158 20.44 -68.85 -65.23
CA VAL A 158 19.70 -67.90 -64.41
C VAL A 158 19.53 -66.62 -65.23
N SER A 159 18.39 -65.94 -65.12
CA SER A 159 18.23 -64.65 -65.79
C SER A 159 19.29 -63.67 -65.28
N GLN A 160 19.65 -62.68 -66.10
CA GLN A 160 20.67 -61.69 -65.76
C GLN A 160 20.38 -61.01 -64.41
N GLU A 161 19.10 -60.76 -64.11
CA GLU A 161 18.63 -60.16 -62.87
C GLU A 161 18.89 -61.06 -61.66
N ALA A 162 18.62 -62.37 -61.79
CA ALA A 162 18.80 -63.31 -60.71
C ALA A 162 20.29 -63.58 -60.41
N ALA A 163 21.15 -63.56 -61.43
CA ALA A 163 22.60 -63.61 -61.24
C ALA A 163 23.12 -62.38 -60.46
N GLN A 164 22.60 -61.19 -60.79
CA GLN A 164 22.99 -59.94 -60.15
C GLN A 164 22.54 -59.85 -58.68
N VAL A 165 21.34 -60.35 -58.36
CA VAL A 165 20.86 -60.44 -56.96
C VAL A 165 21.71 -61.41 -56.15
N LEU A 166 22.11 -62.54 -56.74
CA LEU A 166 23.03 -63.46 -56.08
C LEU A 166 24.41 -62.80 -55.87
N GLU A 167 24.94 -62.05 -56.85
CA GLU A 167 26.16 -61.22 -56.73
C GLU A 167 26.13 -60.31 -55.51
N SER A 168 25.01 -59.61 -55.27
CA SER A 168 24.87 -58.78 -54.07
C SER A 168 24.89 -59.53 -52.74
N ALA A 169 24.58 -60.83 -52.71
CA ALA A 169 24.62 -61.67 -51.49
C ALA A 169 26.05 -62.13 -51.09
N GLY A 170 27.06 -61.75 -51.88
CA GLY A 170 28.48 -62.07 -51.68
C GLY A 170 28.93 -63.41 -52.27
N GLU A 171 30.17 -63.81 -51.99
CA GLU A 171 30.80 -65.04 -52.50
C GLU A 171 30.40 -66.30 -51.70
N GLY A 172 30.35 -67.45 -52.38
CA GLY A 172 30.05 -68.76 -51.80
C GLY A 172 29.18 -69.64 -52.71
N PRO A 173 28.99 -70.93 -52.36
CA PRO A 173 28.06 -71.79 -53.09
C PRO A 173 26.62 -71.28 -53.00
N LEU A 174 25.80 -71.65 -53.99
CA LEU A 174 24.46 -71.10 -54.21
C LEU A 174 23.56 -71.20 -52.97
N ASP A 175 23.67 -72.29 -52.22
CA ASP A 175 22.94 -72.55 -50.97
C ASP A 175 23.28 -71.53 -49.87
N VAL A 176 24.55 -71.11 -49.77
CA VAL A 176 25.00 -70.10 -48.80
C VAL A 176 24.46 -68.72 -49.19
N ARG A 177 24.49 -68.37 -50.47
CA ARG A 177 23.97 -67.09 -50.99
C ARG A 177 22.46 -66.98 -50.81
N LEU A 178 21.73 -68.06 -51.09
CA LEU A 178 20.29 -68.16 -50.86
C LEU A 178 19.94 -68.05 -49.36
N ARG A 179 20.73 -68.67 -48.47
CA ARG A 179 20.51 -68.57 -47.02
C ARG A 179 20.74 -67.15 -46.50
N LYS A 180 21.76 -66.44 -47.00
CA LYS A 180 21.99 -65.02 -46.68
C LYS A 180 20.84 -64.15 -47.14
N LEU A 181 20.40 -64.28 -48.39
CA LEU A 181 19.23 -63.55 -48.92
C LEU A 181 17.96 -63.86 -48.12
N ALA A 182 17.76 -65.11 -47.69
CA ALA A 182 16.63 -65.48 -46.83
C ALA A 182 16.71 -64.81 -45.45
N GLY A 183 17.90 -64.74 -44.85
CA GLY A 183 18.12 -64.05 -43.58
C GLY A 183 17.89 -62.54 -43.68
N GLU A 184 18.43 -61.89 -44.71
CA GLU A 184 18.19 -60.47 -45.00
C GLU A 184 16.70 -60.19 -45.23
N LYS A 185 16.00 -61.09 -45.94
CA LYS A 185 14.55 -61.01 -46.12
C LYS A 185 13.81 -61.10 -44.78
N GLU A 186 14.20 -62.01 -43.88
CA GLU A 186 13.59 -62.12 -42.55
C GLU A 186 13.87 -60.90 -41.67
N GLU A 187 15.07 -60.31 -41.78
CA GLU A 187 15.45 -59.10 -41.06
C GLU A 187 14.68 -57.88 -41.56
N LEU A 188 14.57 -57.72 -42.89
CA LEU A 188 13.73 -56.70 -43.52
C LEU A 188 12.25 -56.88 -43.16
N LEU A 189 11.74 -58.11 -43.15
CA LEU A 189 10.36 -58.40 -42.70
C LEU A 189 10.16 -58.02 -41.23
N SER A 190 11.17 -58.21 -40.38
CA SER A 190 11.11 -57.80 -38.98
C SER A 190 11.17 -56.28 -38.82
N GLN A 191 11.97 -55.58 -39.63
CA GLN A 191 11.95 -54.11 -39.71
C GLN A 191 10.60 -53.59 -40.20
N ILE A 192 10.00 -54.20 -41.23
CA ILE A 192 8.66 -53.86 -41.72
C ILE A 192 7.61 -54.07 -40.62
N ARG A 193 7.67 -55.18 -39.86
CA ARG A 193 6.76 -55.41 -38.73
C ARG A 193 6.92 -54.34 -37.65
N LYS A 194 8.16 -53.98 -37.31
CA LYS A 194 8.44 -52.92 -36.33
C LYS A 194 7.97 -51.55 -36.81
N LEU A 195 8.25 -51.18 -38.05
CA LEU A 195 7.80 -49.93 -38.67
C LEU A 195 6.27 -49.89 -38.79
N LYS A 196 5.62 -51.02 -39.11
CA LYS A 196 4.15 -51.13 -39.08
C LYS A 196 3.61 -50.90 -37.66
N LEU A 197 4.22 -51.52 -36.65
CA LEU A 197 3.81 -51.30 -35.25
C LEU A 197 4.01 -49.84 -34.83
N GLN A 198 5.13 -49.21 -35.19
CA GLN A 198 5.38 -47.79 -34.94
C GLN A 198 4.41 -46.89 -35.70
N LEU A 199 4.06 -47.24 -36.94
CA LEU A 199 3.05 -46.53 -37.72
C LEU A 199 1.66 -46.71 -37.11
N GLU A 200 1.33 -47.89 -36.58
CA GLU A 200 0.07 -48.18 -35.87
C GLU A 200 0.02 -47.42 -34.55
N GLU A 201 1.11 -47.37 -33.80
CA GLU A 201 1.26 -46.59 -32.55
C GLU A 201 1.16 -45.09 -32.82
N GLU A 202 1.81 -44.58 -33.86
CA GLU A 202 1.68 -43.17 -34.27
C GLU A 202 0.28 -42.89 -34.82
N ARG A 203 -0.35 -43.81 -35.56
CA ARG A 203 -1.77 -43.70 -35.97
C ARG A 203 -2.72 -43.77 -34.79
N GLN A 204 -2.41 -44.50 -33.71
CA GLN A 204 -3.21 -44.52 -32.48
C GLN A 204 -2.99 -43.27 -31.63
N LYS A 205 -1.77 -42.72 -31.59
CA LYS A 205 -1.50 -41.41 -30.99
C LYS A 205 -2.18 -40.29 -31.77
N PHE A 206 -2.16 -40.37 -33.11
CA PHE A 206 -2.89 -39.45 -33.97
C PHE A 206 -4.39 -39.68 -33.84
N SER A 207 -4.91 -40.90 -33.76
CA SER A 207 -6.34 -41.18 -33.53
C SER A 207 -6.81 -40.75 -32.14
N ARG A 208 -5.93 -40.71 -31.12
CA ARG A 208 -6.19 -40.03 -29.84
C ARG A 208 -6.22 -38.50 -29.97
N ASN A 209 -5.57 -37.94 -30.99
CA ASN A 209 -5.57 -36.51 -31.32
C ASN A 209 -6.51 -36.12 -32.50
N ASP A 210 -7.09 -37.11 -33.21
CA ASP A 210 -7.88 -36.98 -34.45
C ASP A 210 -9.27 -37.62 -34.31
N GLY A 211 -9.49 -38.38 -33.21
CA GLY A 211 -10.83 -38.52 -32.61
C GLY A 211 -11.42 -37.18 -32.13
N THR A 212 -10.65 -36.09 -32.24
CA THR A 212 -11.07 -34.70 -32.07
C THR A 212 -11.14 -33.88 -33.36
N ALA A 213 -10.86 -34.46 -34.55
CA ALA A 213 -10.88 -33.70 -35.81
C ALA A 213 -11.61 -34.37 -37.00
N GLY A 214 -12.11 -35.60 -36.86
CA GLY A 214 -12.65 -36.38 -37.99
C GLY A 214 -14.15 -36.69 -38.05
N ASP A 215 -15.03 -36.11 -37.22
CA ASP A 215 -16.50 -36.20 -37.43
C ASP A 215 -17.10 -34.79 -37.57
N LEU A 216 -16.61 -34.14 -38.63
CA LEU A 216 -16.78 -32.75 -39.07
C LEU A 216 -18.16 -32.47 -39.70
N ALA A 217 -19.23 -33.00 -39.12
CA ALA A 217 -20.60 -32.55 -39.44
C ALA A 217 -21.50 -32.36 -38.21
N GLY A 218 -21.10 -32.88 -37.03
CA GLY A 218 -21.91 -32.81 -35.81
C GLY A 218 -21.28 -32.14 -34.60
N LEU A 219 -19.95 -31.92 -34.56
CA LEU A 219 -19.22 -31.56 -33.34
C LEU A 219 -18.24 -30.36 -33.47
N GLN A 220 -18.36 -29.54 -34.51
CA GLN A 220 -17.62 -28.27 -34.60
C GLN A 220 -17.98 -27.28 -33.48
N ASN A 221 -19.12 -27.50 -32.81
CA ASN A 221 -19.59 -26.74 -31.66
C ASN A 221 -18.80 -26.99 -30.36
N GLY A 222 -17.76 -27.82 -30.31
CA GLY A 222 -17.04 -28.14 -29.05
C GLY A 222 -15.81 -27.26 -28.79
N SER A 223 -14.89 -27.20 -29.76
CA SER A 223 -13.66 -26.39 -29.70
C SER A 223 -13.92 -24.90 -29.95
N ASP A 224 -14.86 -24.58 -30.85
CA ASP A 224 -15.40 -23.21 -30.97
C ASP A 224 -16.11 -22.78 -29.68
N LEU A 225 -16.83 -23.69 -29.01
CA LEU A 225 -17.50 -23.39 -27.74
C LEU A 225 -16.50 -23.06 -26.63
N GLN A 226 -15.37 -23.77 -26.55
CA GLN A 226 -14.33 -23.48 -25.56
C GLN A 226 -13.65 -22.13 -25.80
N PHE A 227 -13.43 -21.77 -27.07
CA PHE A 227 -12.94 -20.44 -27.45
C PHE A 227 -13.99 -19.34 -27.18
N ILE A 228 -15.27 -19.60 -27.46
CA ILE A 228 -16.40 -18.71 -27.16
C ILE A 228 -16.56 -18.51 -25.65
N GLU A 229 -16.39 -19.55 -24.84
CA GLU A 229 -16.42 -19.49 -23.37
C GLU A 229 -15.26 -18.64 -22.84
N MET A 230 -14.03 -18.88 -23.31
CA MET A 230 -12.87 -18.07 -22.92
C MET A 230 -13.03 -16.59 -23.34
N GLN A 231 -13.59 -16.33 -24.52
CA GLN A 231 -13.91 -14.99 -24.99
C GLN A 231 -15.01 -14.33 -24.15
N ARG A 232 -16.03 -15.09 -23.74
CA ARG A 232 -17.09 -14.61 -22.83
C ARG A 232 -16.54 -14.29 -21.45
N ASP A 233 -15.66 -15.12 -20.90
CA ASP A 233 -15.02 -14.88 -19.61
C ASP A 233 -14.07 -13.67 -19.66
N ALA A 234 -13.29 -13.52 -20.73
CA ALA A 234 -12.48 -12.33 -20.95
C ALA A 234 -13.37 -11.07 -21.04
N ASN A 235 -14.48 -11.13 -21.77
CA ASN A 235 -15.44 -10.02 -21.87
C ASN A 235 -16.13 -9.72 -20.53
N ARG A 236 -16.42 -10.75 -19.72
CA ARG A 236 -16.96 -10.61 -18.36
C ARG A 236 -15.98 -9.87 -17.47
N GLN A 237 -14.71 -10.29 -17.46
CA GLN A 237 -13.65 -9.62 -16.71
C GLN A 237 -13.44 -8.17 -17.16
N ILE A 238 -13.41 -7.91 -18.48
CA ILE A 238 -13.32 -6.54 -19.01
C ILE A 238 -14.48 -5.68 -18.49
N SER A 239 -15.69 -6.22 -18.48
CA SER A 239 -16.88 -5.50 -17.99
C SER A 239 -16.80 -5.21 -16.49
N GLU A 240 -16.33 -6.18 -15.69
CA GLU A 240 -16.09 -5.98 -14.27
C GLU A 240 -15.03 -4.91 -13.99
N TYR A 241 -13.91 -4.91 -14.73
CA TYR A 241 -12.87 -3.89 -14.59
C TYR A 241 -13.36 -2.52 -15.05
N LYS A 242 -14.14 -2.43 -16.12
CA LYS A 242 -14.78 -1.18 -16.54
C LYS A 242 -15.71 -0.61 -15.48
N PHE A 243 -16.51 -1.46 -14.83
CA PHE A 243 -17.38 -1.03 -13.73
C PHE A 243 -16.57 -0.55 -12.52
N LYS A 244 -15.53 -1.28 -12.13
CA LYS A 244 -14.62 -0.86 -11.04
C LYS A 244 -13.93 0.45 -11.35
N LEU A 245 -13.47 0.64 -12.59
CA LEU A 245 -12.85 1.88 -13.04
C LEU A 245 -13.83 3.05 -12.96
N SER A 246 -15.03 2.89 -13.50
CA SER A 246 -16.06 3.94 -13.46
C SER A 246 -16.45 4.31 -12.02
N LYS A 247 -16.51 3.33 -11.11
CA LYS A 247 -16.74 3.59 -9.69
C LYS A 247 -15.57 4.35 -9.06
N ALA A 248 -14.33 3.97 -9.35
CA ALA A 248 -13.16 4.68 -8.86
C ALA A 248 -13.09 6.12 -9.39
N GLU A 249 -13.45 6.36 -10.66
CA GLU A 249 -13.54 7.71 -11.25
C GLU A 249 -14.60 8.58 -10.55
N GLN A 250 -15.74 7.99 -10.18
CA GLN A 250 -16.77 8.69 -9.39
C GLN A 250 -16.27 9.03 -7.97
N ASP A 251 -15.57 8.11 -7.33
CA ASP A 251 -14.98 8.32 -6.00
C ASP A 251 -13.91 9.42 -6.03
N VAL A 252 -13.07 9.45 -7.08
CA VAL A 252 -12.09 10.53 -7.31
C VAL A 252 -12.78 11.88 -7.42
N THR A 253 -13.83 11.99 -8.24
CA THR A 253 -14.59 13.24 -8.39
C THR A 253 -15.17 13.73 -7.05
N THR A 254 -15.67 12.80 -6.22
CA THR A 254 -16.22 13.12 -4.90
C THR A 254 -15.14 13.60 -3.93
N MET A 255 -13.97 12.95 -3.96
CA MET A 255 -12.82 13.35 -3.14
C MET A 255 -12.28 14.71 -3.57
N GLU A 256 -12.20 15.01 -4.86
CA GLU A 256 -11.78 16.31 -5.38
C GLU A 256 -12.71 17.44 -4.92
N GLN A 257 -14.02 17.24 -4.92
CA GLN A 257 -14.98 18.21 -4.38
C GLN A 257 -14.77 18.44 -2.88
N SER A 258 -14.47 17.37 -2.13
CA SER A 258 -14.19 17.45 -0.70
C SER A 258 -12.90 18.22 -0.41
N ILE A 259 -11.84 17.98 -1.21
CA ILE A 259 -10.57 18.72 -1.14
C ILE A 259 -10.81 20.21 -1.39
N ASN A 260 -11.50 20.57 -2.48
CA ASN A 260 -11.80 21.97 -2.80
C ASN A 260 -12.54 22.70 -1.64
N ARG A 261 -13.49 22.01 -0.98
CA ARG A 261 -14.21 22.57 0.16
C ARG A 261 -13.28 22.79 1.36
N LEU A 262 -12.40 21.83 1.65
CA LEU A 262 -11.43 21.91 2.74
C LEU A 262 -10.38 22.99 2.48
N GLU A 263 -9.87 23.11 1.25
CA GLU A 263 -8.94 24.17 0.86
C GLU A 263 -9.54 25.56 1.04
N GLY A 264 -10.81 25.74 0.66
CA GLY A 264 -11.53 26.99 0.91
C GLY A 264 -11.70 27.29 2.40
N GLN A 265 -11.88 26.27 3.24
CA GLN A 265 -11.95 26.43 4.70
C GLN A 265 -10.59 26.79 5.31
N VAL A 266 -9.52 26.14 4.88
CA VAL A 266 -8.14 26.47 5.30
C VAL A 266 -7.79 27.91 4.94
N LEU A 267 -8.15 28.37 3.74
CA LEU A 267 -7.92 29.76 3.33
C LEU A 267 -8.64 30.75 4.26
N ARG A 268 -9.90 30.48 4.61
CA ARG A 268 -10.66 31.35 5.54
C ARG A 268 -10.04 31.38 6.93
N TYR A 269 -9.65 30.22 7.48
CA TYR A 269 -9.02 30.17 8.80
C TYR A 269 -7.66 30.86 8.81
N LYS A 270 -6.88 30.74 7.74
CA LYS A 270 -5.62 31.45 7.59
C LYS A 270 -5.83 32.98 7.64
N THR A 271 -6.77 33.51 6.86
CA THR A 271 -7.09 34.95 6.87
C THR A 271 -7.60 35.41 8.24
N ALA A 272 -8.44 34.60 8.89
CA ALA A 272 -8.93 34.92 10.24
C ALA A 272 -7.80 34.97 11.27
N ALA A 273 -6.87 34.01 11.23
CA ALA A 273 -5.70 33.98 12.11
C ALA A 273 -4.78 35.18 11.88
N GLU A 274 -4.48 35.51 10.61
CA GLU A 274 -3.67 36.69 10.26
C GLU A 274 -4.33 38.01 10.73
N ASN A 275 -5.65 38.11 10.68
CA ASN A 275 -6.37 39.27 11.19
C ASN A 275 -6.36 39.33 12.73
N ALA A 276 -6.52 38.19 13.40
CA ALA A 276 -6.45 38.12 14.86
C ALA A 276 -5.06 38.51 15.38
N GLU A 277 -3.98 38.08 14.72
CA GLU A 277 -2.61 38.46 15.06
C GLU A 277 -2.40 39.99 14.94
N LYS A 278 -2.91 40.61 13.88
CA LYS A 278 -2.86 42.08 13.73
C LYS A 278 -3.58 42.81 14.86
N VAL A 279 -4.79 42.37 15.20
CA VAL A 279 -5.58 42.96 16.30
C VAL A 279 -4.87 42.78 17.64
N GLU A 280 -4.25 41.61 17.89
CA GLU A 280 -3.47 41.37 19.10
C GLU A 280 -2.30 42.35 19.23
N ASP A 281 -1.58 42.60 18.14
CA ASP A 281 -0.46 43.54 18.12
C ASP A 281 -0.90 44.99 18.34
N GLU A 282 -2.04 45.39 17.78
CA GLU A 282 -2.66 46.71 18.03
C GLU A 282 -3.05 46.85 19.51
N LEU A 283 -3.71 45.85 20.09
CA LEU A 283 -4.08 45.84 21.51
C LEU A 283 -2.86 45.86 22.43
N LYS A 284 -1.77 45.17 22.08
CA LYS A 284 -0.50 45.25 22.81
C LYS A 284 0.09 46.67 22.75
N ALA A 285 -0.01 47.34 21.61
CA ALA A 285 0.47 48.71 21.45
C ALA A 285 -0.37 49.69 22.28
N GLU A 286 -1.70 49.57 22.25
CA GLU A 286 -2.62 50.37 23.07
C GLU A 286 -2.40 50.14 24.56
N LYS A 287 -2.27 48.89 25.00
CA LYS A 287 -1.95 48.56 26.40
C LYS A 287 -0.68 49.26 26.87
N ARG A 288 0.39 49.24 26.07
CA ARG A 288 1.64 49.94 26.39
C ARG A 288 1.47 51.46 26.43
N LYS A 289 0.59 52.03 25.60
CA LYS A 289 0.28 53.46 25.59
C LYS A 289 -0.49 53.84 26.86
N LEU A 290 -1.57 53.13 27.17
CA LEU A 290 -2.37 53.36 28.38
C LEU A 290 -1.56 53.17 29.66
N GLN A 291 -0.65 52.18 29.71
CA GLN A 291 0.26 52.01 30.84
C GLN A 291 1.18 53.21 31.05
N ARG A 292 1.67 53.84 29.98
CA ARG A 292 2.50 55.07 30.07
C ARG A 292 1.67 56.26 30.51
N GLU A 293 0.45 56.40 30.01
CA GLU A 293 -0.47 57.46 30.41
C GLU A 293 -0.87 57.32 31.89
N LEU A 294 -1.18 56.10 32.34
CA LEU A 294 -1.45 55.81 33.75
C LEU A 294 -0.28 56.18 34.65
N ARG A 295 0.95 55.79 34.28
CA ARG A 295 2.17 56.16 35.02
C ARG A 295 2.27 57.68 35.16
N THR A 296 2.11 58.40 34.05
CA THR A 296 2.20 59.86 34.01
C THR A 296 1.11 60.52 34.88
N ALA A 297 -0.11 59.98 34.87
CA ALA A 297 -1.20 60.47 35.69
C ALA A 297 -0.94 60.24 37.19
N LEU A 298 -0.41 59.07 37.56
CA LEU A 298 -0.02 58.76 38.95
C LEU A 298 1.08 59.70 39.46
N ASP A 299 2.13 59.91 38.67
CA ASP A 299 3.21 60.84 39.02
C ASP A 299 2.66 62.27 39.28
N LYS A 300 1.65 62.69 38.49
CA LYS A 300 0.99 63.99 38.66
C LYS A 300 0.08 64.05 39.88
N ILE A 301 -0.57 62.95 40.24
CA ILE A 301 -1.35 62.86 41.49
C ILE A 301 -0.41 63.01 42.68
N GLU A 302 0.72 62.30 42.71
CA GLU A 302 1.71 62.41 43.79
C GLU A 302 2.23 63.85 43.95
N GLU A 303 2.52 64.54 42.85
CA GLU A 303 2.92 65.95 42.87
C GLU A 303 1.81 66.86 43.45
N MET A 304 0.57 66.65 43.03
CA MET A 304 -0.56 67.41 43.56
C MET A 304 -0.84 67.10 45.03
N GLU A 305 -0.69 65.86 45.48
CA GLU A 305 -0.83 65.49 46.89
C GLU A 305 0.24 66.14 47.77
N MET A 306 1.49 66.19 47.29
CA MET A 306 2.59 66.89 47.95
C MET A 306 2.29 68.39 48.09
N THR A 307 1.90 69.05 46.99
CA THR A 307 1.56 70.49 47.03
C THR A 307 0.37 70.77 47.93
N ASN A 308 -0.67 69.93 47.90
CA ASN A 308 -1.83 70.06 48.76
C ASN A 308 -1.48 69.88 50.24
N SER A 309 -0.61 68.90 50.57
CA SER A 309 -0.07 68.71 51.92
C SER A 309 0.67 69.95 52.44
N HIS A 310 1.48 70.60 51.58
CA HIS A 310 2.15 71.85 51.93
C HIS A 310 1.17 73.01 52.17
N LEU A 311 0.16 73.14 51.31
CA LEU A 311 -0.88 74.16 51.44
C LEU A 311 -1.71 73.96 52.71
N ALA A 312 -2.12 72.72 53.01
CA ALA A 312 -2.84 72.36 54.23
C ALA A 312 -2.04 72.75 55.48
N LYS A 313 -0.74 72.41 55.53
CA LYS A 313 0.15 72.82 56.64
C LYS A 313 0.26 74.34 56.80
N ARG A 314 0.34 75.10 55.71
CA ARG A 314 0.34 76.59 55.76
C ARG A 314 -0.98 77.13 56.29
N LEU A 315 -2.08 76.54 55.86
CA LEU A 315 -3.42 76.95 56.25
C LEU A 315 -3.66 76.70 57.75
N GLU A 316 -3.22 75.55 58.27
CA GLU A 316 -3.25 75.25 59.71
C GLU A 316 -2.39 76.23 60.53
N LYS A 317 -1.19 76.61 60.05
CA LYS A 317 -0.39 77.67 60.70
C LYS A 317 -1.13 79.01 60.74
N MET A 318 -1.78 79.41 59.65
CA MET A 318 -2.55 80.66 59.63
C MET A 318 -3.76 80.61 60.57
N LYS A 319 -4.47 79.48 60.64
CA LYS A 319 -5.56 79.27 61.60
C LYS A 319 -5.04 79.41 63.04
N ALA A 320 -3.95 78.73 63.39
CA ALA A 320 -3.35 78.80 64.72
C ALA A 320 -2.95 80.24 65.10
N ASN A 321 -2.31 80.98 64.19
CA ASN A 321 -1.96 82.39 64.40
C ASN A 321 -3.19 83.27 64.63
N ARG A 322 -4.26 83.06 63.85
CA ARG A 322 -5.51 83.79 64.02
C ARG A 322 -6.13 83.51 65.39
N THR A 323 -6.17 82.26 65.82
CA THR A 323 -6.68 81.88 67.14
C THR A 323 -5.85 82.50 68.26
N ALA A 324 -4.52 82.52 68.15
CA ALA A 324 -3.64 83.15 69.12
C ALA A 324 -3.84 84.68 69.22
N LEU A 325 -4.00 85.36 68.09
CA LEU A 325 -4.31 86.79 68.04
C LEU A 325 -5.67 87.11 68.70
N LEU A 326 -6.68 86.27 68.45
CA LEU A 326 -8.00 86.43 69.07
C LEU A 326 -7.97 86.20 70.59
N ALA A 327 -7.07 85.35 71.08
CA ALA A 327 -6.91 85.10 72.52
C ALA A 327 -6.16 86.23 73.26
N GLN A 328 -5.53 87.17 72.55
CA GLN A 328 -4.84 88.33 73.11
C GLN A 328 -5.69 89.61 73.15
N GLN A 329 -6.92 89.57 72.61
CA GLN A 329 -7.89 90.68 72.63
C GLN A 329 -8.90 90.51 73.76
#